data_AF-A0A958BDP3-F1
#
_entry.id   AF-A0A958BDP3-F1
#
_cell.length_a   1.000
_cell.length_b   1.000
_cell.length_c   1.000
_cell.angle_alpha   90.00
_cell.angle_beta   90.00
_cell.angle_gamma   90.00
#
_symmetry.space_group_name_H-M   'P 1'
#
loop_
_entity.id
_entity.type
_entity.pdbx_description
1 polymer ?
#
loop_
_entity_poly.entity_id
_entity_poly.type
_entity_poly.pdbx_seq_one_letter_code
_entity_poly.pdbx_strand_id
1 'polypeptide(L)'
;DLLVSNGAVRINPAQLGLPQDPADPQAAYRMPRQVYRNLAGRFVEVTPSAGDLGGPAVGRGASFGDLDDDGDPDAVLNDNDGPVQVLVNQLGPPAGWLGLRLLTPEGRDAYGARVTFRLSSGRALLRLARADGSHLASNDPRALAAYGAEDRMAEVEVAWPDGRREAWDWRGRPTEAYATLAQGSGEPR
;
A
#
# COMPACT_ATOMS: atom_id res chain seq x y z
N ASP A 1 -0.72 -7.03 -4.19
CA ASP A 1 -2.16 -7.36 -4.13
C ASP A 1 -2.97 -6.21 -4.68
N LEU A 2 -4.29 -6.35 -4.73
CA LEU A 2 -5.22 -5.31 -5.21
C LEU A 2 -6.43 -5.25 -4.28
N LEU A 3 -6.76 -4.06 -3.79
CA LEU A 3 -8.04 -3.76 -3.17
C LEU A 3 -8.85 -2.89 -4.12
N VAL A 4 -10.11 -3.26 -4.33
CA VAL A 4 -11.04 -2.54 -5.20
C VAL A 4 -12.13 -1.93 -4.32
N SER A 5 -12.14 -0.60 -4.25
CA SER A 5 -13.24 0.19 -3.73
C SER A 5 -13.85 0.97 -4.88
N ASN A 6 -15.07 0.61 -5.28
CA ASN A 6 -15.74 1.20 -6.44
C ASN A 6 -17.23 1.42 -6.15
N GLY A 7 -17.90 2.18 -7.01
CA GLY A 7 -19.34 2.22 -7.13
C GLY A 7 -19.74 2.12 -8.60
N ALA A 8 -20.94 1.62 -8.88
CA ALA A 8 -21.42 1.56 -10.24
C ALA A 8 -21.59 2.98 -10.81
N VAL A 9 -21.28 3.16 -12.10
CA VAL A 9 -21.46 4.45 -12.82
C VAL A 9 -22.82 4.51 -13.54
N ARG A 10 -23.44 3.35 -13.73
CA ARG A 10 -24.84 3.17 -14.15
C ARG A 10 -25.54 2.36 -13.07
N ILE A 11 -26.87 2.47 -12.97
CA ILE A 11 -27.66 1.61 -12.09
C ILE A 11 -27.23 0.17 -12.35
N ASN A 12 -26.79 -0.52 -11.29
CA ASN A 12 -26.37 -1.90 -11.42
C ASN A 12 -27.56 -2.73 -11.95
N PRO A 13 -27.44 -3.44 -13.08
CA PRO A 13 -28.55 -4.23 -13.61
C PRO A 13 -29.04 -5.31 -12.66
N ALA A 14 -28.18 -5.81 -11.77
CA ALA A 14 -28.58 -6.72 -10.68
C ALA A 14 -29.46 -6.04 -9.62
N GLN A 15 -29.50 -4.71 -9.59
CA GLN A 15 -30.37 -3.90 -8.73
C GLN A 15 -31.58 -3.33 -9.49
N LEU A 16 -31.69 -3.53 -10.82
CA LEU A 16 -32.90 -3.20 -11.57
C LEU A 16 -34.06 -4.07 -11.05
N GLY A 17 -35.02 -3.44 -10.36
CA GLY A 17 -36.18 -4.10 -9.77
C GLY A 17 -36.16 -4.24 -8.25
N LEU A 18 -35.03 -3.92 -7.59
CA LEU A 18 -35.02 -3.77 -6.14
C LEU A 18 -35.68 -2.43 -5.74
N PRO A 19 -36.46 -2.38 -4.64
CA PRO A 19 -37.01 -1.13 -4.12
C PRO A 19 -35.87 -0.13 -3.92
N GLN A 20 -35.98 1.01 -4.61
CA GLN A 20 -35.09 2.13 -4.38
C GLN A 20 -35.64 2.93 -3.22
N ASP A 21 -34.84 3.16 -2.21
CA ASP A 21 -35.21 4.10 -1.16
C ASP A 21 -35.06 5.53 -1.73
N PRO A 22 -36.15 6.32 -1.84
CA PRO A 22 -36.05 7.70 -2.30
C PRO A 22 -35.16 8.56 -1.38
N ALA A 23 -34.96 8.14 -0.13
CA ALA A 23 -34.05 8.79 0.82
C ALA A 23 -32.58 8.39 0.63
N ASP A 24 -32.28 7.29 -0.06
CA ASP A 24 -30.93 6.85 -0.44
C ASP A 24 -30.83 6.52 -1.95
N PRO A 25 -30.80 7.56 -2.81
CA PRO A 25 -30.67 7.37 -4.25
C PRO A 25 -29.34 6.72 -4.67
N GLN A 26 -28.36 6.59 -3.77
CA GLN A 26 -27.08 5.96 -4.05
C GLN A 26 -27.09 4.43 -3.88
N ALA A 27 -28.12 3.86 -3.26
CA ALA A 27 -28.23 2.42 -3.02
C ALA A 27 -28.05 1.58 -4.32
N ALA A 28 -28.59 2.06 -5.45
CA ALA A 28 -28.46 1.49 -6.79
C ALA A 28 -27.04 1.50 -7.40
N TYR A 29 -26.07 2.09 -6.69
CA TYR A 29 -24.69 2.22 -7.16
C TYR A 29 -23.67 1.60 -6.19
N ARG A 30 -24.11 1.16 -5.01
CA ARG A 30 -23.22 0.54 -4.02
C ARG A 30 -22.71 -0.81 -4.55
N MET A 31 -21.41 -1.03 -4.48
CA MET A 31 -20.78 -2.31 -4.83
C MET A 31 -19.99 -2.86 -3.63
N PRO A 32 -19.89 -4.20 -3.50
CA PRO A 32 -19.01 -4.79 -2.50
C PRO A 32 -17.55 -4.41 -2.80
N ARG A 33 -16.78 -4.19 -1.74
CA ARG A 33 -15.32 -4.09 -1.84
C ARG A 33 -14.76 -5.47 -2.11
N GLN A 34 -13.67 -5.51 -2.87
CA GLN A 34 -13.04 -6.78 -3.25
C GLN A 34 -11.54 -6.72 -3.01
N VAL A 35 -10.98 -7.86 -2.60
CA VAL A 35 -9.53 -8.00 -2.41
C VAL A 35 -9.05 -9.16 -3.27
N TYR A 36 -7.96 -8.91 -4.00
CA TYR A 36 -7.32 -9.90 -4.85
C TYR A 36 -5.86 -10.06 -4.47
N ARG A 37 -5.46 -11.31 -4.22
CA ARG A 37 -4.07 -11.68 -3.97
C ARG A 37 -3.33 -11.88 -5.29
N ASN A 38 -2.15 -11.27 -5.42
CA ASN A 38 -1.28 -11.46 -6.57
C ASN A 38 -0.42 -12.71 -6.39
N LEU A 39 -0.69 -13.73 -7.18
CA LEU A 39 0.08 -14.97 -7.29
C LEU A 39 0.94 -14.92 -8.55
N ALA A 40 2.09 -14.23 -8.46
CA ALA A 40 3.07 -14.12 -9.54
C ALA A 40 2.51 -13.62 -10.89
N GLY A 41 1.70 -12.56 -10.85
CA GLY A 41 1.09 -11.92 -12.02
C GLY A 41 -0.35 -12.34 -12.28
N ARG A 42 -0.84 -13.38 -11.59
CA ARG A 42 -2.26 -13.77 -11.61
C ARG A 42 -2.95 -13.28 -10.34
N PHE A 43 -4.08 -12.61 -10.48
CA PHE A 43 -4.90 -12.17 -9.35
C PHE A 43 -5.98 -13.20 -9.02
N VAL A 44 -6.09 -13.57 -7.75
CA VAL A 44 -7.13 -14.45 -7.23
C VAL A 44 -7.93 -13.69 -6.19
N GLU A 45 -9.26 -13.70 -6.32
CA GLU A 45 -10.13 -13.08 -5.33
C GLU A 45 -10.01 -13.80 -3.99
N VAL A 46 -9.76 -13.01 -2.94
CA VAL A 46 -9.63 -13.45 -1.54
C VAL A 46 -10.54 -12.67 -0.61
N THR A 47 -11.49 -11.89 -1.15
CA THR A 47 -12.50 -11.11 -0.42
C THR A 47 -13.13 -11.89 0.75
N PRO A 48 -13.56 -13.17 0.59
CA PRO A 48 -14.19 -13.90 1.70
C PRO A 48 -13.28 -14.17 2.90
N SER A 49 -11.96 -14.09 2.72
CA SER A 49 -10.94 -14.29 3.75
C SER A 49 -10.21 -13.00 4.15
N ALA A 50 -10.65 -11.84 3.63
CA ALA A 50 -9.98 -10.55 3.82
C ALA A 50 -10.42 -9.82 5.10
N GLY A 51 -11.25 -10.45 5.94
CA GLY A 51 -11.84 -9.82 7.12
C GLY A 51 -13.04 -8.93 6.78
N ASP A 52 -13.39 -8.04 7.70
CA ASP A 52 -14.44 -7.04 7.48
C ASP A 52 -13.89 -5.86 6.68
N LEU A 53 -14.36 -5.74 5.44
CA LEU A 53 -14.02 -4.62 4.56
C LEU A 53 -15.07 -3.51 4.63
N GLY A 54 -16.04 -3.61 5.54
CA GLY A 54 -17.26 -2.83 5.55
C GLY A 54 -18.27 -3.28 4.49
N GLY A 55 -19.46 -2.68 4.54
CA GLY A 55 -20.56 -3.00 3.62
C GLY A 55 -20.38 -2.42 2.21
N PRO A 56 -21.28 -2.76 1.27
CA PRO A 56 -21.32 -2.18 -0.06
C PRO A 56 -21.39 -0.64 -0.01
N ALA A 57 -20.57 0.01 -0.82
CA ALA A 57 -20.42 1.46 -0.83
C ALA A 57 -20.26 1.99 -2.26
N VAL A 58 -20.39 3.31 -2.39
CA VAL A 58 -20.06 4.04 -3.62
C VAL A 58 -18.63 4.56 -3.49
N GLY A 59 -17.65 3.65 -3.60
CA GLY A 59 -16.24 3.97 -3.41
C GLY A 59 -15.70 4.94 -4.46
N ARG A 60 -14.80 5.85 -4.04
CA ARG A 60 -14.18 6.88 -4.91
C ARG A 60 -12.67 6.99 -4.77
N GLY A 61 -12.11 6.58 -3.65
CA GLY A 61 -10.68 6.59 -3.41
C GLY A 61 -10.27 5.53 -2.39
N ALA A 62 -9.06 5.02 -2.55
CA ALA A 62 -8.39 4.15 -1.60
C ALA A 62 -6.94 4.62 -1.46
N SER A 63 -6.55 5.00 -0.24
CA SER A 63 -5.17 5.27 0.12
C SER A 63 -4.61 4.09 0.89
N PHE A 64 -3.34 3.77 0.66
CA PHE A 64 -2.63 2.70 1.35
C PHE A 64 -1.40 3.26 2.07
N GLY A 65 -1.10 2.69 3.22
CA GLY A 65 0.01 3.08 4.08
C GLY A 65 -0.01 2.25 5.35
N ASP A 66 1.06 2.29 6.12
CA ASP A 66 1.14 1.63 7.42
C ASP A 66 0.91 2.73 8.47
N LEU A 67 -0.31 2.80 9.02
CA LEU A 67 -0.77 3.95 9.82
C LEU A 67 -0.30 3.88 11.27
N ASP A 68 -0.08 2.67 11.79
CA ASP A 68 0.39 2.42 13.15
C ASP A 68 1.87 1.99 13.22
N ASP A 69 2.56 2.01 12.07
CA ASP A 69 3.98 1.75 11.90
C ASP A 69 4.40 0.32 12.34
N ASP A 70 3.54 -0.66 12.10
CA ASP A 70 3.72 -2.04 12.54
C ASP A 70 4.37 -2.95 11.48
N GLY A 71 4.53 -2.45 10.25
CA GLY A 71 5.16 -3.17 9.14
C GLY A 71 4.19 -3.87 8.20
N ASP A 72 2.89 -3.66 8.36
CA ASP A 72 1.88 -4.16 7.46
C ASP A 72 1.00 -3.03 6.87
N PRO A 73 0.58 -3.10 5.58
CA PRO A 73 -0.19 -2.00 4.99
C PRO A 73 -1.67 -2.00 5.38
N ASP A 74 -2.13 -0.84 5.85
CA ASP A 74 -3.53 -0.46 6.05
C ASP A 74 -4.15 0.18 4.79
N ALA A 75 -5.47 0.40 4.85
CA ALA A 75 -6.18 1.15 3.84
C ALA A 75 -7.12 2.21 4.44
N VAL A 76 -7.16 3.39 3.83
CA VAL A 76 -8.17 4.43 4.08
C VAL A 76 -9.04 4.56 2.85
N LEU A 77 -10.34 4.34 3.00
CA LEU A 77 -11.30 4.38 1.89
C LEU A 77 -12.19 5.61 2.01
N ASN A 78 -12.42 6.24 0.85
CA ASN A 78 -13.35 7.35 0.69
C ASN A 78 -14.55 6.91 -0.14
N ASP A 79 -15.74 7.06 0.43
CA ASP A 79 -17.02 6.74 -0.20
C ASP A 79 -17.82 8.02 -0.44
N ASN A 80 -18.58 8.05 -1.54
CA ASN A 80 -19.48 9.16 -1.82
C ASN A 80 -20.64 9.21 -0.82
N ASP A 81 -20.90 10.37 -0.21
CA ASP A 81 -21.86 10.58 0.90
C ASP A 81 -21.77 9.54 2.04
N GLY A 82 -20.59 8.95 2.24
CA GLY A 82 -20.31 7.97 3.28
C GLY A 82 -19.25 8.47 4.27
N PRO A 83 -19.16 7.87 5.46
CA PRO A 83 -18.05 8.11 6.36
C PRO A 83 -16.75 7.54 5.79
N VAL A 84 -15.63 8.21 6.05
CA VAL A 84 -14.29 7.64 5.81
C VAL A 84 -14.17 6.31 6.57
N GLN A 85 -13.66 5.29 5.88
CA GLN A 85 -13.38 3.99 6.49
C GLN A 85 -11.87 3.83 6.65
N VAL A 86 -11.42 3.42 7.84
CA VAL A 86 -10.04 3.02 8.09
C VAL A 86 -10.04 1.52 8.31
N LEU A 87 -9.37 0.80 7.42
CA LEU A 87 -9.17 -0.64 7.51
C LEU A 87 -7.75 -0.87 8.02
N VAL A 88 -7.64 -1.15 9.31
CA VAL A 88 -6.37 -1.50 9.93
C VAL A 88 -6.13 -2.98 9.72
N ASN A 89 -5.01 -3.33 9.11
CA ASN A 89 -4.63 -4.72 8.97
C ASN A 89 -4.12 -5.25 10.31
N GLN A 90 -4.55 -6.46 10.66
CA GLN A 90 -4.33 -7.07 11.98
C GLN A 90 -3.84 -8.52 11.84
N LEU A 91 -3.42 -8.90 10.63
CA LEU A 91 -2.76 -10.18 10.40
C LEU A 91 -1.31 -10.17 10.95
N GLY A 92 -0.77 -8.98 11.20
CA GLY A 92 0.59 -8.73 11.65
C GLY A 92 1.58 -8.82 10.49
N PRO A 93 2.71 -8.09 10.57
CA PRO A 93 3.74 -8.21 9.55
C PRO A 93 4.29 -9.64 9.53
N PRO A 94 4.70 -10.16 8.35
CA PRO A 94 5.70 -11.22 8.33
C PRO A 94 6.89 -10.73 9.15
N ALA A 95 7.30 -11.47 10.18
CA ALA A 95 8.49 -11.13 10.98
C ALA A 95 9.64 -10.69 10.05
N GLY A 96 10.41 -9.66 10.40
CA GLY A 96 11.35 -9.05 9.47
C GLY A 96 10.69 -8.22 8.36
N TRP A 97 10.69 -6.91 8.57
CA TRP A 97 10.35 -5.90 7.58
C TRP A 97 11.29 -4.70 7.65
N LEU A 98 11.26 -3.83 6.65
CA LEU A 98 11.94 -2.53 6.66
C LEU A 98 11.13 -1.53 5.85
N GLY A 99 10.82 -0.40 6.47
CA GLY A 99 10.18 0.73 5.82
C GLY A 99 11.16 1.88 5.59
N LEU A 100 11.17 2.48 4.40
CA LEU A 100 12.09 3.56 4.06
C LEU A 100 11.37 4.79 3.54
N ARG A 101 11.57 5.93 4.20
CA ARG A 101 11.29 7.24 3.62
C ARG A 101 12.52 7.73 2.86
N LEU A 102 12.33 8.12 1.60
CA LEU A 102 13.44 8.58 0.76
C LEU A 102 13.30 10.07 0.49
N LEU A 103 14.37 10.82 0.74
CA LEU A 103 14.37 12.28 0.58
C LEU A 103 15.39 12.73 -0.46
N THR A 104 15.02 13.72 -1.26
CA THR A 104 15.96 14.48 -2.10
C THR A 104 16.91 15.31 -1.21
N PRO A 105 18.01 15.87 -1.74
CA PRO A 105 18.93 16.70 -0.96
C PRO A 105 18.24 17.92 -0.31
N GLU A 106 17.16 18.40 -0.92
CA GLU A 106 16.33 19.50 -0.41
C GLU A 106 15.30 19.07 0.64
N GLY A 107 15.25 17.77 1.00
CA GLY A 107 14.35 17.23 2.01
C GLY A 107 12.92 16.94 1.53
N ARG A 108 12.68 16.84 0.21
CA ARG A 108 11.37 16.45 -0.34
C ARG A 108 11.29 14.94 -0.53
N ASP A 109 10.09 14.36 -0.51
CA ASP A 109 9.91 12.95 -0.85
C ASP A 109 10.41 12.68 -2.28
N ALA A 110 11.29 11.69 -2.42
CA ALA A 110 11.96 11.35 -3.67
C ALA A 110 11.07 10.49 -4.57
N TYR A 111 9.91 11.01 -4.96
CA TYR A 111 8.96 10.29 -5.81
C TYR A 111 9.61 9.80 -7.12
N GLY A 112 9.32 8.55 -7.48
CA GLY A 112 9.92 7.86 -8.63
C GLY A 112 11.23 7.13 -8.32
N ALA A 113 11.82 7.32 -7.14
CA ALA A 113 12.97 6.54 -6.71
C ALA A 113 12.61 5.04 -6.62
N ARG A 114 13.54 4.19 -7.02
CA ARG A 114 13.41 2.73 -6.98
C ARG A 114 14.29 2.20 -5.86
N VAL A 115 13.71 1.44 -4.94
CA VAL A 115 14.43 0.81 -3.84
C VAL A 115 14.48 -0.69 -4.06
N THR A 116 15.68 -1.24 -4.09
CA THR A 116 15.90 -2.68 -4.12
C THR A 116 16.41 -3.11 -2.75
N PHE A 117 15.60 -3.87 -2.04
CA PHE A 117 15.95 -4.53 -0.79
C PHE A 117 16.55 -5.89 -1.12
N ARG A 118 17.84 -6.08 -0.88
CA ARG A 118 18.54 -7.36 -1.09
C ARG A 118 18.62 -8.09 0.23
N LEU A 119 18.21 -9.35 0.21
CA LEU A 119 18.22 -10.21 1.38
C LEU A 119 19.43 -11.14 1.34
N SER A 120 19.78 -11.69 2.50
CA SER A 120 20.94 -12.59 2.66
C SER A 120 20.81 -13.88 1.86
N SER A 121 19.57 -14.32 1.59
CA SER A 121 19.28 -15.43 0.68
C SER A 121 19.59 -15.17 -0.80
N GLY A 122 19.85 -13.92 -1.18
CA GLY A 122 19.98 -13.46 -2.57
C GLY A 122 18.65 -13.03 -3.21
N ARG A 123 17.51 -13.20 -2.52
CA ARG A 123 16.22 -12.67 -2.96
C ARG A 123 16.23 -11.14 -2.93
N ALA A 124 15.63 -10.51 -3.93
CA ALA A 124 15.52 -9.05 -4.02
C ALA A 124 14.05 -8.62 -4.10
N LEU A 125 13.69 -7.61 -3.30
CA LEU A 125 12.36 -6.99 -3.32
C LEU A 125 12.50 -5.58 -3.89
N LEU A 126 11.78 -5.29 -4.96
CA LEU A 126 11.74 -3.95 -5.55
C LEU A 126 10.52 -3.19 -5.04
N ARG A 127 10.72 -1.93 -4.65
CA ARG A 127 9.66 -0.96 -4.33
C ARG A 127 9.92 0.37 -5.02
N LEU A 128 8.87 1.18 -5.11
CA LEU A 128 8.91 2.53 -5.63
C LEU A 128 8.52 3.48 -4.51
N ALA A 129 9.27 4.57 -4.32
CA ALA A 129 8.78 5.71 -3.56
C ALA A 129 7.72 6.43 -4.42
N ARG A 130 6.44 6.30 -4.05
CA ARG A 130 5.30 6.85 -4.78
C ARG A 130 4.17 7.11 -3.81
N ALA A 131 3.40 8.16 -4.07
CA ALA A 131 2.17 8.46 -3.35
C ALA A 131 0.93 8.26 -4.22
N ASP A 132 1.08 7.74 -5.44
CA ASP A 132 -0.04 7.42 -6.32
C ASP A 132 -0.50 5.96 -6.15
N GLY A 133 -1.68 5.62 -6.68
CA GLY A 133 -2.21 4.25 -6.65
C GLY A 133 -3.73 4.13 -6.72
N SER A 134 -4.46 5.24 -6.59
CA SER A 134 -5.92 5.29 -6.69
C SER A 134 -6.39 6.66 -7.19
N HIS A 135 -7.68 6.77 -7.49
CA HIS A 135 -8.34 7.99 -7.91
C HIS A 135 -8.43 9.03 -6.77
N LEU A 136 -7.94 10.25 -7.01
CA LEU A 136 -7.97 11.41 -6.09
C LEU A 136 -7.53 11.08 -4.66
N ALA A 137 -6.57 10.18 -4.52
CA ALA A 137 -6.06 9.67 -3.25
C ALA A 137 -4.53 9.68 -3.27
N SER A 138 -3.94 9.85 -2.09
CA SER A 138 -2.49 9.84 -1.90
C SER A 138 -2.12 8.73 -0.93
N ASN A 139 -1.22 7.85 -1.34
CA ASN A 139 -0.64 6.80 -0.51
C ASN A 139 0.49 7.36 0.37
N ASP A 140 0.85 6.60 1.39
CA ASP A 140 2.08 6.78 2.14
C ASP A 140 3.30 6.72 1.19
N PRO A 141 4.20 7.74 1.19
CA PRO A 141 5.36 7.77 0.32
C PRO A 141 6.44 6.73 0.67
N ARG A 142 6.36 6.10 1.85
CA ARG A 142 7.38 5.18 2.35
C ARG A 142 7.37 3.85 1.59
N ALA A 143 8.56 3.38 1.23
CA ALA A 143 8.74 2.08 0.62
C ALA A 143 8.82 1.00 1.70
N LEU A 144 7.79 0.16 1.81
CA LEU A 144 7.73 -0.93 2.78
C LEU A 144 8.05 -2.29 2.13
N ALA A 145 8.99 -3.03 2.75
CA ALA A 145 9.35 -4.37 2.36
C ALA A 145 9.30 -5.33 3.55
N ALA A 146 8.26 -6.16 3.61
CA ALA A 146 8.23 -7.35 4.45
C ALA A 146 8.90 -8.53 3.74
N TYR A 147 9.76 -9.27 4.46
CA TYR A 147 10.54 -10.37 3.90
C TYR A 147 10.46 -11.68 4.69
N GLY A 148 9.86 -11.69 5.89
CA GLY A 148 9.58 -12.91 6.64
C GLY A 148 10.75 -13.39 7.51
N ALA A 149 10.42 -14.21 8.51
CA ALA A 149 11.32 -14.63 9.59
C ALA A 149 12.58 -15.37 9.11
N GLU A 150 12.49 -16.00 7.95
CA GLU A 150 13.49 -16.91 7.39
C GLU A 150 14.63 -16.18 6.67
N ASP A 151 14.59 -14.84 6.58
CA ASP A 151 15.58 -14.07 5.84
C ASP A 151 16.05 -12.83 6.61
N ARG A 152 17.12 -12.20 6.13
CA ARG A 152 17.72 -11.01 6.77
C ARG A 152 18.06 -9.98 5.71
N MET A 153 17.78 -8.70 6.00
CA MET A 153 18.20 -7.60 5.15
C MET A 153 19.73 -7.56 5.05
N ALA A 154 20.26 -7.57 3.83
CA ALA A 154 21.70 -7.51 3.57
C ALA A 154 22.11 -6.13 3.04
N GLU A 155 21.40 -5.63 2.03
CA GLU A 155 21.72 -4.36 1.39
C GLU A 155 20.44 -3.66 0.93
N VAL A 156 20.44 -2.33 0.98
CA VAL A 156 19.43 -1.49 0.34
C VAL A 156 20.12 -0.69 -0.77
N GLU A 157 19.63 -0.82 -2.00
CA GLU A 157 20.06 0.01 -3.13
C GLU A 157 18.94 0.97 -3.52
N VAL A 158 19.24 2.26 -3.64
CA VAL A 158 18.31 3.28 -4.14
C VAL A 158 18.82 3.81 -5.48
N ALA A 159 18.00 3.67 -6.51
CA ALA A 159 18.15 4.41 -7.75
C ALA A 159 17.25 5.65 -7.71
N TRP A 160 17.88 6.82 -7.72
CA TRP A 160 17.23 8.11 -7.54
C TRP A 160 16.60 8.62 -8.85
N PRO A 161 15.61 9.54 -8.77
CA PRO A 161 14.93 10.07 -9.96
C PRO A 161 15.85 10.80 -10.95
N ASP A 162 16.97 11.33 -10.46
CA ASP A 162 17.99 12.02 -11.28
C ASP A 162 19.03 11.06 -11.91
N GLY A 163 18.86 9.75 -11.72
CA GLY A 163 19.72 8.71 -12.28
C GLY A 163 20.91 8.32 -11.40
N ARG A 164 21.16 9.00 -10.28
CA ARG A 164 22.18 8.57 -9.31
C ARG A 164 21.78 7.26 -8.64
N ARG A 165 22.77 6.54 -8.11
CA ARG A 165 22.56 5.31 -7.33
C ARG A 165 23.39 5.35 -6.06
N GLU A 166 22.80 4.87 -4.97
CA GLU A 166 23.47 4.69 -3.68
C GLU A 166 23.07 3.33 -3.10
N ALA A 167 23.99 2.71 -2.35
CA ALA A 167 23.75 1.43 -1.70
C ALA A 167 24.28 1.47 -0.27
N TRP A 168 23.55 0.83 0.63
CA TRP A 168 23.87 0.74 2.06
C TRP A 168 23.89 -0.72 2.49
N ASP A 169 24.99 -1.13 3.12
CA ASP A 169 25.01 -2.38 3.88
C ASP A 169 24.08 -2.27 5.08
N TRP A 170 23.08 -3.14 5.15
CA TRP A 170 22.08 -3.18 6.21
C TRP A 170 22.30 -4.32 7.20
N ARG A 171 23.36 -5.12 7.05
CA ARG A 171 23.64 -6.24 7.97
C ARG A 171 23.88 -5.71 9.37
N GLY A 172 23.11 -6.23 10.33
CA GLY A 172 23.19 -5.84 11.73
C GLY A 172 22.57 -4.47 12.06
N ARG A 173 21.95 -3.79 11.09
CA ARG A 173 21.15 -2.58 11.34
C ARG A 173 19.73 -2.94 11.79
N PRO A 174 19.02 -2.05 12.49
CA PRO A 174 17.64 -2.28 12.89
C PRO A 174 16.74 -2.62 11.70
N THR A 175 15.84 -3.56 11.95
CA THR A 175 14.72 -3.93 11.09
C THR A 175 13.46 -3.90 11.94
N GLU A 176 12.31 -4.16 11.32
CA GLU A 176 11.01 -4.03 12.00
C GLU A 176 10.80 -2.58 12.46
N ALA A 177 11.21 -1.65 11.60
CA ALA A 177 11.22 -0.23 11.85
C ALA A 177 11.21 0.55 10.53
N TYR A 178 10.86 1.82 10.64
CA TYR A 178 11.08 2.82 9.60
C TYR A 178 12.44 3.50 9.76
N ALA A 179 13.07 3.83 8.64
CA ALA A 179 14.26 4.67 8.58
C ALA A 179 14.16 5.70 7.45
N THR A 180 14.98 6.76 7.50
CA THR A 180 15.04 7.77 6.45
C THR A 180 16.37 7.73 5.71
N LEU A 181 16.33 7.66 4.38
CA LEU A 181 17.50 7.82 3.52
C LEU A 181 17.41 9.13 2.75
N ALA A 182 18.37 10.02 2.98
CA ALA A 182 18.49 11.25 2.20
C ALA A 182 19.59 11.07 1.14
N GLN A 183 19.30 11.46 -0.09
CA GLN A 183 20.25 11.37 -1.20
C GLN A 183 21.56 12.09 -0.88
N GLY A 184 22.70 11.41 -1.06
CA GLY A 184 24.04 11.96 -0.82
C GLY A 184 24.42 12.13 0.64
N SER A 185 23.62 11.64 1.59
CA SER A 185 23.95 11.71 3.02
C SER A 185 24.98 10.66 3.47
N GLY A 186 25.18 9.59 2.68
CA GLY A 186 26.12 8.51 2.97
C GLY A 186 25.65 7.51 4.03
N GLU A 187 24.91 7.96 5.05
CA GLU A 187 24.37 7.11 6.11
C GLU A 187 22.85 7.30 6.31
N PRO A 188 22.11 6.24 6.67
CA PRO A 188 20.72 6.31 7.10
C PRO A 188 20.54 7.19 8.34
N ARG A 189 19.39 7.87 8.43
CA ARG A 189 18.95 8.66 9.59
C ARG A 189 17.77 8.03 10.29
#